data_AF-A0A1W9TIU3-F1
#
_entry.id   AF-A0A1W9TIU3-F1
#
_cell.length_a   1.000
_cell.length_b   1.000
_cell.length_c   1.000
_cell.angle_alpha   90.00
_cell.angle_beta   90.00
_cell.angle_gamma   90.00
#
_symmetry.space_group_name_H-M   'P 1'
#
loop_
_entity.id
_entity.type
_entity.pdbx_description
1 polymer ?
#
loop_
_entity_poly.entity_id
_entity_poly.type
_entity_poly.pdbx_seq_one_letter_code
_entity_poly.pdbx_strand_id
1 'polypeptide(L)'
;MKNKKGNKGFTLIELMIVVAIIALLASVALPKFANTTDAAKAANVQGNLANLRKAISMFKAKNGDYPTTGGNNRNISTNGKTPACNRQ
;
A
#
# COMPACT_ATOMS: atom_id res chain seq x y z
N MET A 1 -29.64 -53.32 23.28
CA MET A 1 -30.54 -52.14 23.25
C MET A 1 -29.96 -51.09 22.33
N LYS A 2 -30.75 -50.53 21.39
CA LYS A 2 -30.27 -49.54 20.41
C LYS A 2 -30.58 -48.13 20.91
N ASN A 3 -29.57 -47.40 21.37
CA ASN A 3 -29.68 -45.99 21.75
C ASN A 3 -29.93 -45.13 20.51
N LYS A 4 -31.12 -44.54 20.37
CA LYS A 4 -31.33 -43.42 19.44
C LYS A 4 -30.65 -42.19 20.03
N LYS A 5 -29.49 -41.82 19.50
CA LYS A 5 -28.93 -40.47 19.72
C LYS A 5 -29.89 -39.49 19.06
N GLY A 6 -30.53 -38.65 19.86
CA GLY A 6 -31.43 -37.60 19.36
C GLY A 6 -30.64 -36.60 18.52
N ASN A 7 -31.05 -36.42 17.27
CA ASN A 7 -30.54 -35.36 16.41
C ASN A 7 -31.03 -34.02 16.95
N LYS A 8 -30.18 -33.33 17.71
CA LYS A 8 -30.40 -31.94 18.12
C LYS A 8 -30.13 -31.07 16.89
N GLY A 9 -31.19 -30.54 16.28
CA GLY A 9 -31.08 -29.58 15.18
C GLY A 9 -30.80 -28.18 15.70
N PHE A 10 -30.07 -27.38 14.90
CA PHE A 10 -29.91 -25.94 15.10
C PHE A 10 -31.27 -25.25 15.05
N THR A 11 -31.51 -24.34 15.97
CA THR A 11 -32.72 -23.51 15.92
C THR A 11 -32.54 -22.40 14.86
N LEU A 12 -33.60 -22.07 14.13
CA LEU A 12 -33.54 -20.93 13.18
C LEU A 12 -33.22 -19.61 13.90
N ILE A 13 -33.64 -19.50 15.16
CA ILE A 13 -33.36 -18.31 15.97
C ILE A 13 -31.89 -18.19 16.36
N GLU A 14 -31.17 -19.30 16.61
CA GLU A 14 -29.71 -19.28 16.78
C GLU A 14 -29.02 -18.70 15.56
N LEU A 15 -29.45 -19.08 14.35
CA LEU A 15 -28.84 -18.56 13.14
C LEU A 15 -29.15 -17.06 12.98
N MET A 16 -30.40 -16.65 13.22
CA MET A 16 -30.86 -15.27 13.06
C MET A 16 -30.05 -14.28 13.92
N ILE A 17 -29.84 -14.61 15.21
CA ILE A 17 -29.07 -13.73 16.10
C ILE A 17 -27.60 -13.62 15.69
N VAL A 18 -27.02 -14.70 15.13
CA VAL A 18 -25.63 -14.70 14.68
C VAL A 18 -25.44 -13.76 13.49
N VAL A 19 -26.29 -13.86 12.47
CA VAL A 19 -26.18 -12.94 11.31
C VAL A 19 -26.48 -11.49 11.70
N ALA A 20 -27.37 -11.26 12.68
CA ALA A 20 -27.64 -9.92 13.20
C ALA A 20 -26.40 -9.30 13.86
N ILE A 21 -25.67 -10.06 14.69
CA ILE A 21 -24.44 -9.59 15.34
C ILE A 21 -23.34 -9.36 14.29
N ILE A 22 -23.18 -10.27 13.32
CA ILE A 22 -22.19 -10.11 12.23
C ILE A 22 -22.48 -8.84 11.41
N ALA A 23 -23.75 -8.56 11.09
CA ALA A 23 -24.13 -7.36 10.36
C ALA A 23 -23.80 -6.06 11.12
N LEU A 24 -24.02 -6.05 12.44
CA LEU A 24 -23.66 -4.92 13.30
C LEU A 24 -22.15 -4.67 13.32
N LEU A 25 -21.35 -5.71 13.50
CA LEU A 25 -19.89 -5.60 13.49
C LEU A 25 -19.35 -5.20 12.11
N ALA A 26 -19.88 -5.77 11.03
CA ALA A 26 -19.48 -5.47 9.66
C ALA A 26 -19.79 -4.02 9.27
N SER A 27 -20.91 -3.46 9.74
CA SER A 27 -21.30 -2.07 9.49
C SER A 27 -20.25 -1.07 9.96
N VAL A 28 -19.61 -1.32 11.11
CA VAL A 28 -18.56 -0.44 11.66
C VAL A 28 -17.17 -0.77 11.12
N ALA A 29 -16.89 -2.05 10.84
CA ALA A 29 -15.57 -2.50 10.39
C ALA A 29 -15.24 -2.11 8.93
N LEU A 30 -16.20 -2.24 8.01
CA LEU A 30 -16.01 -1.96 6.58
C LEU A 30 -15.58 -0.51 6.27
N PRO A 31 -16.24 0.55 6.79
CA PRO A 31 -15.83 1.92 6.48
C PRO A 31 -14.45 2.25 7.06
N LYS A 32 -14.09 1.66 8.20
CA LYS A 32 -12.75 1.83 8.79
C LYS A 32 -11.68 1.20 7.88
N PHE A 33 -11.92 -0.01 7.39
CA PHE A 33 -10.97 -0.73 6.54
C PHE A 33 -10.66 -0.02 5.22
N ALA A 34 -11.70 0.54 4.57
CA ALA A 34 -11.53 1.30 3.32
C ALA A 34 -10.60 2.51 3.50
N ASN A 35 -10.85 3.33 4.53
CA ASN A 35 -10.04 4.52 4.81
C ASN A 35 -8.59 4.18 5.19
N THR A 36 -8.38 3.11 5.96
CA THR A 36 -7.02 2.71 6.37
C THR A 36 -6.18 2.19 5.21
N THR A 37 -6.80 1.63 4.17
CA THR A 37 -6.09 1.07 3.01
C THR A 37 -5.45 2.18 2.18
N ASP A 38 -6.16 3.26 1.93
CA ASP A 38 -5.62 4.39 1.15
C ASP A 38 -4.59 5.19 1.95
N ALA A 39 -4.81 5.36 3.26
CA ALA A 39 -3.81 5.93 4.16
C ALA A 39 -2.52 5.09 4.19
N ALA A 40 -2.63 3.75 4.21
CA ALA A 40 -1.47 2.85 4.16
C ALA A 40 -0.71 2.97 2.83
N LYS A 41 -1.41 3.07 1.69
CA LYS A 41 -0.77 3.31 0.39
C LYS A 41 -0.01 4.63 0.37
N ALA A 42 -0.63 5.71 0.87
CA ALA A 42 0.01 7.02 0.95
C ALA A 42 1.25 6.98 1.85
N ALA A 43 1.16 6.34 3.02
CA ALA A 43 2.28 6.15 3.93
C ALA A 43 3.42 5.33 3.30
N ASN A 44 3.11 4.27 2.55
CA ASN A 44 4.09 3.48 1.83
C ASN A 44 4.84 4.32 0.77
N VAL A 45 4.13 5.12 -0.01
CA VAL A 45 4.75 6.01 -1.02
C VAL A 45 5.63 7.06 -0.34
N GLN A 46 5.16 7.67 0.74
CA GLN A 46 5.93 8.64 1.51
C GLN A 46 7.21 8.01 2.10
N GLY A 47 7.11 6.81 2.66
CA GLY A 47 8.25 6.06 3.19
C GLY A 47 9.28 5.71 2.10
N ASN A 48 8.81 5.21 0.96
CA ASN A 48 9.67 4.90 -0.19
C ASN A 48 10.39 6.16 -0.70
N LEU A 49 9.68 7.28 -0.83
CA LEU A 49 10.27 8.54 -1.26
C LEU A 49 11.30 9.08 -0.26
N ALA A 50 11.02 8.98 1.05
CA ALA A 50 11.98 9.35 2.08
C ALA A 50 13.25 8.49 1.99
N ASN A 51 13.11 7.18 1.76
CA ASN A 51 14.23 6.27 1.56
C ASN A 51 15.06 6.63 0.32
N LEU A 52 14.41 6.92 -0.81
CA LEU A 52 15.10 7.37 -2.02
C LEU A 52 15.84 8.70 -1.83
N ARG A 53 15.20 9.68 -1.19
CA ARG A 53 15.84 10.97 -0.87
C ARG A 53 17.07 10.79 0.01
N LYS A 54 17.00 9.91 1.02
CA LYS A 54 18.15 9.56 1.86
C LYS A 54 19.26 8.91 1.02
N ALA A 55 18.92 7.95 0.16
CA ALA A 55 19.89 7.29 -0.71
C ALA A 55 20.62 8.28 -1.63
N ILE A 56 19.88 9.19 -2.26
CA ILE A 56 20.43 10.24 -3.13
C ILE A 56 21.31 11.20 -2.33
N SER A 57 20.87 11.62 -1.15
CA SER A 57 21.63 12.53 -0.27
C SER A 57 22.94 11.90 0.19
N MET A 58 22.91 10.60 0.55
CA MET A 58 24.10 9.84 0.89
C MET A 58 25.04 9.69 -0.31
N PHE A 59 24.52 9.43 -1.50
CA PHE A 59 25.33 9.36 -2.72
C PHE A 59 26.03 10.69 -3.01
N LYS A 60 25.31 11.82 -2.92
CA LYS A 60 25.89 13.15 -3.07
C LYS A 60 26.95 13.45 -2.01
N ALA A 61 26.69 13.09 -0.76
CA ALA A 61 27.66 13.28 0.32
C ALA A 61 28.96 12.48 0.07
N LYS A 62 28.88 11.32 -0.57
CA LYS A 62 30.05 10.48 -0.89
C LYS A 62 30.78 10.90 -2.17
N ASN A 63 30.05 11.31 -3.21
CA ASN A 63 30.60 11.51 -4.56
C ASN A 63 30.63 12.98 -5.00
N GLY A 64 30.11 13.91 -4.20
CA GLY A 64 30.04 15.34 -4.52
C GLY A 64 28.94 15.72 -5.51
N ASP A 65 28.37 14.77 -6.24
CA ASP A 65 27.37 14.99 -7.28
C ASP A 65 26.15 14.05 -7.15
N TYR A 66 25.03 14.39 -7.80
CA TYR A 66 23.81 13.58 -7.83
C TYR A 66 23.94 12.36 -8.75
N PRO A 67 23.23 11.24 -8.46
CA PRO A 67 23.28 10.07 -9.32
C PRO A 67 22.70 10.40 -10.71
N THR A 68 23.48 10.14 -11.76
CA THR A 68 23.04 10.35 -13.15
C THR A 68 22.16 9.20 -13.62
N THR A 69 21.15 9.50 -14.43
CA THR A 69 20.19 8.51 -14.94
C THR A 69 20.89 7.54 -15.89
N GLY A 70 21.19 6.34 -15.39
CA GLY A 70 21.56 5.15 -16.17
C GLY A 70 22.91 5.24 -16.86
N GLY A 71 23.88 4.48 -16.37
CA GLY A 71 25.02 4.08 -17.18
C GLY A 71 24.52 3.30 -18.39
N ASN A 72 24.78 3.83 -19.57
CA ASN A 72 24.83 3.16 -20.85
C ASN A 72 25.65 4.06 -21.76
N ASN A 73 26.67 3.52 -22.42
CA ASN A 73 27.53 4.15 -23.41
C ASN A 73 26.84 5.30 -24.17
N ARG A 74 27.04 6.55 -23.73
CA ARG A 74 26.61 7.73 -24.48
C ARG A 74 27.69 8.09 -25.49
N ASN A 75 27.77 7.32 -26.56
CA ASN A 75 28.07 7.90 -27.86
C ASN A 75 26.77 8.52 -28.43
N ILE A 76 26.12 9.35 -27.61
CA ILE A 76 25.05 10.24 -28.05
C ILE A 76 25.72 11.59 -28.15
N SER A 77 26.17 11.91 -29.35
CA SER A 77 26.44 13.29 -29.78
C SER A 77 25.14 14.07 -29.58
N THR A 78 24.96 14.66 -28.40
CA THR A 78 23.91 15.64 -28.14
C THR A 78 24.43 17.02 -28.54
N ASN A 79 24.62 17.22 -29.85
CA ASN A 79 24.48 18.54 -30.45
C ASN A 79 22.99 18.93 -30.46
N GLY A 80 22.35 18.97 -29.30
CA GLY A 80 20.90 19.16 -29.26
C GLY A 80 20.27 19.04 -27.88
N LYS A 81 20.25 20.18 -27.19
CA LYS A 81 19.19 20.60 -26.27
C LYS A 81 18.92 19.69 -25.07
N THR A 82 19.69 19.88 -24.01
CA THR A 82 19.08 19.94 -22.68
C THR A 82 18.01 21.05 -22.71
N PRO A 83 16.74 20.78 -22.36
CA PRO A 83 15.78 21.86 -22.17
C PRO A 83 16.27 22.63 -20.94
N ALA A 84 16.82 23.83 -21.18
CA ALA A 84 17.10 24.79 -20.14
C ALA A 84 15.80 25.01 -19.35
N CYS A 85 15.88 24.90 -18.03
CA CYS A 85 14.89 25.46 -17.13
C CYS A 85 14.77 26.95 -17.47
N ASN A 86 13.67 27.34 -18.14
CA ASN A 86 13.38 28.74 -18.37
C ASN A 86 12.92 29.34 -17.05
N ARG A 87 13.86 29.98 -16.35
CA ARG A 87 13.57 30.92 -15.27
C ARG A 87 13.39 32.28 -15.92
N GLN A 88 12.15 32.54 -16.36
CA GLN A 88 11.58 33.88 -16.50
C GLN A 88 10.29 33.90 -15.69
#